data_AF-A0A0R0A673-F1
#
_entry.id   AF-A0A0R0A673-F1
#
_cell.length_a   1.000
_cell.length_b   1.000
_cell.length_c   1.000
_cell.angle_alpha   90.00
_cell.angle_beta   90.00
_cell.angle_gamma   90.00
#
_symmetry.space_group_name_H-M   'P 1'
#
loop_
_entity.id
_entity.type
_entity.pdbx_description
1 polymer ?
#
loop_
_entity_poly.entity_id
_entity_poly.type
_entity_poly.pdbx_seq_one_letter_code
_entity_poly.pdbx_strand_id
1 'polypeptide(L)'
;MSNTSESTSTSVSSKNADNVMPSVQPSYFLSDGLVEPISKVSCSLSDGSTGECYKIVTENKPSDVGMGPWCPSNITDDASKGGIWLEGGEVHDVDGEFVKNLAEFYGDSNWNMYNKTTGKIIKTSTLEDCVAAANPNVGAEYRNYCVECLPEYAADLTDTFYIPVTPKASASITEFGGPGPQSRGPSVRGIAFNGVRFDAPAPVSNILGAYTLAPFDDAGGHINPHAGYHYHAATGLTTKIEQDDGHAPMIGYALDGYGIYANTDTEGNEYTDLDEARGHYDDVRGYHYHVDKAGNNNFINGLRGVYAED
;
A
#
# COMPACT_ATOMS: atom_id res chain seq x y z
N MET A 1 15.09 -37.98 7.55
CA MET A 1 15.05 -36.97 8.62
C MET A 1 14.28 -35.80 8.04
N SER A 2 12.97 -35.77 8.26
CA SER A 2 12.13 -34.67 7.78
C SER A 2 12.28 -33.51 8.74
N ASN A 3 12.70 -32.36 8.20
CA ASN A 3 12.80 -31.11 8.93
C ASN A 3 11.43 -30.43 8.81
N THR A 4 10.62 -30.54 9.86
CA THR A 4 9.33 -29.84 9.98
C THR A 4 9.65 -28.43 10.44
N SER A 5 9.41 -27.42 9.61
CA SER A 5 9.45 -26.02 10.01
C SER A 5 8.25 -25.74 10.92
N GLU A 6 8.49 -25.57 12.21
CA GLU A 6 7.50 -25.03 13.15
C GLU A 6 7.18 -23.58 12.76
N SER A 7 5.91 -23.32 12.44
CA SER A 7 5.34 -21.98 12.42
C SER A 7 5.25 -21.51 13.88
N THR A 8 6.11 -20.57 14.25
CA THR A 8 6.02 -19.85 15.52
C THR A 8 4.87 -18.85 15.46
N SER A 9 3.70 -19.24 15.94
CA SER A 9 2.64 -18.28 16.26
C SER A 9 2.98 -17.58 17.57
N THR A 10 3.20 -16.27 17.51
CA THR A 10 3.40 -15.44 18.70
C THR A 10 2.04 -15.22 19.36
N SER A 11 1.81 -15.88 20.50
CA SER A 11 0.60 -15.68 21.29
C SER A 11 0.62 -14.27 21.89
N VAL A 12 -0.37 -13.44 21.57
CA VAL A 12 -0.55 -12.14 22.23
C VAL A 12 -0.95 -12.42 23.68
N SER A 13 -0.12 -11.99 24.63
CA SER A 13 -0.37 -12.17 26.07
C SER A 13 -1.74 -11.59 26.43
N SER A 14 -2.60 -12.39 27.05
CA SER A 14 -3.96 -12.08 27.52
C SER A 14 -4.06 -10.98 28.59
N LYS A 15 -3.00 -10.19 28.79
CA LYS A 15 -2.91 -9.12 29.79
C LYS A 15 -3.36 -7.75 29.31
N ASN A 16 -3.52 -7.52 28.02
CA ASN A 16 -4.12 -6.28 27.51
C ASN A 16 -5.50 -6.60 26.93
N ALA A 17 -6.52 -6.55 27.80
CA ALA A 17 -7.87 -6.36 27.30
C ALA A 17 -7.93 -4.93 26.76
N ASP A 18 -8.14 -4.78 25.45
CA ASP A 18 -8.29 -3.46 24.82
C ASP A 18 -9.60 -2.85 25.34
N ASN A 19 -9.51 -1.97 26.34
CA ASN A 19 -10.66 -1.39 27.01
C ASN A 19 -11.27 -0.21 26.23
N VAL A 20 -10.53 0.30 25.25
CA VAL A 20 -10.91 1.39 24.35
C VAL A 20 -10.85 0.82 22.94
N MET A 21 -11.98 0.84 22.24
CA MET A 21 -12.12 0.34 20.87
C MET A 21 -13.00 1.32 20.09
N PRO A 22 -12.43 2.43 19.59
CA PRO A 22 -13.20 3.39 18.82
C PRO A 22 -13.79 2.72 17.58
N SER A 23 -15.07 2.96 17.32
CA SER A 23 -15.70 2.49 16.09
C SER A 23 -15.10 3.20 14.87
N VAL A 24 -15.09 2.51 13.73
CA VAL A 24 -14.79 3.11 12.43
C VAL A 24 -15.73 4.31 12.20
N GLN A 25 -15.19 5.42 11.71
CA GLN A 25 -15.91 6.66 11.44
C GLN A 25 -16.12 6.84 9.94
N PRO A 26 -17.31 6.53 9.39
CA PRO A 26 -17.58 6.70 7.96
C PRO A 26 -17.39 8.14 7.45
N SER A 27 -17.56 9.14 8.32
CA SER A 27 -17.39 10.55 7.97
C SER A 27 -15.94 10.96 7.69
N TYR A 28 -14.95 10.10 7.98
CA TYR A 28 -13.56 10.37 7.60
C TYR A 28 -13.29 10.06 6.13
N PHE A 29 -14.13 9.24 5.48
CA PHE A 29 -13.97 8.94 4.06
C PHE A 29 -14.43 10.11 3.19
N LEU A 30 -13.64 10.42 2.16
CA LEU A 30 -14.00 11.40 1.14
C LEU A 30 -15.12 10.85 0.28
N SER A 31 -16.22 11.59 0.18
CA SER A 31 -17.38 11.16 -0.63
C SER A 31 -17.04 10.93 -2.10
N ASP A 32 -16.08 11.69 -2.63
CA ASP A 32 -15.69 11.64 -4.04
C ASP A 32 -14.93 10.35 -4.40
N GLY A 33 -14.39 9.64 -3.40
CA GLY A 33 -13.78 8.31 -3.60
C GLY A 33 -14.78 7.15 -3.51
N LEU A 34 -16.04 7.43 -3.18
CA LEU A 34 -17.09 6.43 -2.95
C LEU A 34 -18.05 6.33 -4.13
N VAL A 35 -18.38 5.09 -4.53
CA VAL A 35 -19.42 4.81 -5.55
C VAL A 35 -20.82 5.01 -4.98
N GLU A 36 -20.99 4.65 -3.71
CA GLU A 36 -22.26 4.75 -2.99
C GLU A 36 -22.01 5.13 -1.52
N PRO A 37 -23.00 5.73 -0.82
CA PRO A 37 -22.86 6.01 0.61
C PRO A 37 -22.53 4.74 1.41
N ILE A 38 -21.57 4.84 2.33
CA ILE A 38 -21.18 3.75 3.23
C ILE A 38 -22.41 3.24 3.97
N SER A 39 -22.63 1.93 3.93
CA SER A 39 -23.78 1.26 4.53
C SER A 39 -23.34 0.21 5.54
N LYS A 40 -24.24 -0.16 6.46
CA LYS A 40 -24.01 -1.23 7.43
C LYS A 40 -24.64 -2.53 6.94
N VAL A 41 -23.91 -3.63 7.06
CA VAL A 41 -24.36 -4.98 6.69
C VAL A 41 -23.96 -5.98 7.78
N SER A 42 -24.64 -7.13 7.82
CA SER A 42 -24.16 -8.28 8.60
C SER A 42 -23.01 -8.93 7.83
N CYS A 43 -21.94 -9.30 8.52
CA CYS A 43 -20.77 -9.94 7.94
C CYS A 43 -20.29 -11.15 8.76
N SER A 44 -19.61 -12.08 8.10
CA SER A 44 -18.85 -13.18 8.69
C SER A 44 -17.46 -12.69 9.09
N LEU A 45 -17.02 -13.00 10.31
CA LEU A 45 -15.71 -12.59 10.82
C LEU A 45 -14.74 -13.77 10.86
N SER A 46 -13.45 -13.48 10.78
CA SER A 46 -12.36 -14.47 10.72
C SER A 46 -12.23 -15.41 11.93
N ASP A 47 -12.90 -15.11 13.03
CA ASP A 47 -12.98 -16.00 14.21
C ASP A 47 -14.21 -16.94 14.19
N GLY A 48 -14.96 -16.95 13.08
CA GLY A 48 -16.19 -17.71 12.89
C GLY A 48 -17.44 -17.09 13.52
N SER A 49 -17.33 -15.91 14.15
CA SER A 49 -18.49 -15.15 14.62
C SER A 49 -19.11 -14.30 13.51
N THR A 50 -20.28 -13.72 13.78
CA THR A 50 -20.90 -12.73 12.90
C THR A 50 -20.88 -11.36 13.56
N GLY A 51 -20.78 -10.30 12.76
CA GLY A 51 -20.72 -8.92 13.22
C GLY A 51 -21.46 -7.96 12.29
N GLU A 52 -21.44 -6.68 12.66
CA GLU A 52 -21.86 -5.59 11.79
C GLU A 52 -20.59 -4.99 11.13
N CYS A 53 -20.60 -4.90 9.80
CA CYS A 53 -19.52 -4.29 9.02
C CYS A 53 -20.05 -3.09 8.24
N TYR A 54 -19.16 -2.12 7.99
CA TYR A 54 -19.36 -1.13 6.95
C TYR A 54 -19.01 -1.76 5.59
N LYS A 55 -19.94 -1.67 4.64
CA LYS A 55 -19.69 -1.90 3.21
C LYS A 55 -19.25 -0.59 2.59
N ILE A 56 -18.04 -0.56 2.04
CA ILE A 56 -17.42 0.61 1.43
C ILE A 56 -17.11 0.25 -0.03
N VAL A 57 -17.72 0.94 -0.98
CA VAL A 57 -17.50 0.70 -2.42
C VAL A 57 -16.81 1.92 -3.02
N THR A 58 -15.69 1.70 -3.71
CA THR A 58 -14.78 2.78 -4.14
C THR A 58 -14.41 2.67 -5.62
N GLU A 59 -14.02 3.80 -6.22
CA GLU A 59 -13.66 3.93 -7.65
C GLU A 59 -12.15 3.79 -7.92
N ASN A 60 -11.34 3.39 -6.93
CA ASN A 60 -9.87 3.33 -7.03
C ASN A 60 -9.27 4.61 -7.66
N LYS A 61 -9.87 5.76 -7.35
CA LYS A 61 -9.54 7.06 -7.92
C LYS A 61 -9.54 8.09 -6.80
N PRO A 62 -8.37 8.44 -6.26
CA PRO A 62 -8.30 9.42 -5.20
C PRO A 62 -8.70 10.81 -5.72
N SER A 63 -9.44 11.56 -4.91
CA SER A 63 -9.86 12.94 -5.22
C SER A 63 -8.93 14.01 -4.63
N ASP A 64 -8.10 13.62 -3.66
CA ASP A 64 -7.20 14.48 -2.89
C ASP A 64 -5.77 14.50 -3.44
N VAL A 65 -5.35 13.45 -4.14
CA VAL A 65 -4.04 13.36 -4.80
C VAL A 65 -4.17 13.07 -6.28
N GLY A 66 -3.23 13.57 -7.09
CA GLY A 66 -3.14 13.19 -8.50
C GLY A 66 -2.61 11.77 -8.66
N MET A 67 -3.03 11.10 -9.74
CA MET A 67 -2.42 9.82 -10.15
C MET A 67 -1.30 10.10 -11.14
N GLY A 68 -0.08 9.77 -10.75
CA GLY A 68 1.12 10.11 -11.52
C GLY A 68 1.59 11.56 -11.30
N PRO A 69 2.69 11.96 -11.96
CA PRO A 69 3.47 11.18 -12.93
C PRO A 69 4.24 9.99 -12.30
N TRP A 70 4.61 9.01 -13.14
CA TRP A 70 5.43 7.85 -12.75
C TRP A 70 6.75 7.83 -13.49
N CYS A 71 6.70 7.74 -14.83
CA CYS A 71 7.89 7.68 -15.67
C CYS A 71 8.18 9.03 -16.34
N PRO A 72 9.37 9.63 -16.10
CA PRO A 72 9.80 10.80 -16.85
C PRO A 72 9.94 10.48 -18.34
N SER A 73 9.86 11.49 -19.19
CA SER A 73 9.89 11.35 -20.65
C SER A 73 11.30 11.49 -21.23
N ASN A 74 12.20 12.17 -20.53
CA ASN A 74 13.56 12.43 -20.96
C ASN A 74 14.55 12.43 -19.77
N ILE A 75 15.82 12.11 -20.03
CA ILE A 75 16.91 12.16 -19.04
C ILE A 75 17.27 13.58 -18.54
N THR A 76 16.56 14.60 -19.01
CA THR A 76 16.68 16.00 -18.57
C THR A 76 15.46 16.48 -17.78
N ASP A 77 14.44 15.63 -17.65
CA ASP A 77 13.29 15.92 -16.84
C ASP A 77 13.66 15.89 -15.35
N ASP A 78 13.10 16.82 -14.57
CA ASP A 78 13.27 16.87 -13.12
C ASP A 78 12.25 15.98 -12.39
N ALA A 79 12.37 15.91 -11.06
CA ALA A 79 11.49 15.10 -10.21
C ALA A 79 10.00 15.40 -10.41
N SER A 80 9.60 16.60 -10.86
CA SER A 80 8.18 16.93 -11.10
C SER A 80 7.55 16.19 -12.30
N LYS A 81 8.36 15.45 -13.06
CA LYS A 81 7.95 14.71 -14.26
C LYS A 81 8.01 13.20 -14.09
N GLY A 82 8.51 12.71 -12.97
CA GLY A 82 8.45 11.32 -12.58
C GLY A 82 7.85 11.19 -11.19
N GLY A 83 7.78 9.97 -10.69
CA GLY A 83 7.39 9.72 -9.31
C GLY A 83 8.58 9.26 -8.49
N ILE A 84 8.38 8.25 -7.65
CA ILE A 84 9.37 7.74 -6.71
C ILE A 84 9.65 6.24 -6.91
N TRP A 85 10.83 5.82 -6.46
CA TRP A 85 11.23 4.42 -6.38
C TRP A 85 11.67 4.08 -4.97
N LEU A 86 11.21 2.93 -4.46
CA LEU A 86 11.47 2.47 -3.10
C LEU A 86 12.55 1.39 -3.16
N GLU A 87 13.76 1.71 -2.71
CA GLU A 87 14.90 0.78 -2.79
C GLU A 87 15.81 0.94 -1.57
N GLY A 88 16.14 -0.19 -0.93
CA GLY A 88 17.08 -0.22 0.19
C GLY A 88 16.61 0.51 1.45
N GLY A 89 15.30 0.68 1.65
CA GLY A 89 14.75 1.43 2.79
C GLY A 89 14.69 2.94 2.58
N GLU A 90 15.01 3.41 1.38
CA GLU A 90 15.00 4.82 0.99
C GLU A 90 14.01 5.08 -0.16
N VAL A 91 13.60 6.35 -0.24
CA VAL A 91 12.76 6.87 -1.33
C VAL A 91 13.68 7.65 -2.27
N HIS A 92 13.65 7.31 -3.56
CA HIS A 92 14.44 7.97 -4.60
C HIS A 92 13.50 8.64 -5.60
N ASP A 93 13.73 9.90 -5.93
CA ASP A 93 13.02 10.55 -7.03
C ASP A 93 13.42 9.89 -8.36
N VAL A 94 12.43 9.47 -9.14
CA VAL A 94 12.61 8.92 -10.49
C VAL A 94 12.58 10.08 -11.48
N ASP A 95 13.63 10.89 -11.44
CA ASP A 95 13.85 11.91 -12.45
C ASP A 95 14.68 11.39 -13.64
N GLY A 96 14.94 12.27 -14.60
CA GLY A 96 15.74 11.92 -15.76
C GLY A 96 17.20 11.56 -15.43
N GLU A 97 17.77 12.17 -14.38
CA GLU A 97 19.13 11.91 -13.94
C GLU A 97 19.25 10.53 -13.27
N PHE A 98 18.29 10.17 -12.42
CA PHE A 98 18.18 8.85 -11.81
C PHE A 98 18.10 7.76 -12.89
N VAL A 99 17.20 7.89 -13.87
CA VAL A 99 17.05 6.91 -14.96
C VAL A 99 18.33 6.79 -15.79
N LYS A 100 19.02 7.91 -16.04
CA LYS A 100 20.31 7.91 -16.75
C LYS A 100 21.41 7.16 -15.99
N ASN A 101 21.38 7.21 -14.66
CA ASN A 101 22.42 6.70 -13.77
C ASN A 101 22.09 5.32 -13.16
N LEU A 102 20.99 4.65 -13.55
CA LEU A 102 20.61 3.31 -13.06
C LEU A 102 21.75 2.28 -13.12
N ALA A 103 22.59 2.34 -14.16
CA ALA A 103 23.72 1.43 -14.30
C ALA A 103 24.79 1.62 -13.21
N GLU A 104 25.02 2.86 -12.77
CA GLU A 104 25.92 3.17 -11.67
C GLU A 104 25.26 2.84 -10.33
N PHE A 105 24.00 3.25 -10.16
CA PHE A 105 23.21 2.99 -8.96
C PHE A 105 23.17 1.50 -8.58
N TYR A 106 22.94 0.62 -9.57
CA TYR A 106 22.93 -0.84 -9.37
C TYR A 106 24.28 -1.53 -9.63
N GLY A 107 25.31 -0.80 -10.08
CA GLY A 107 26.59 -1.38 -10.46
C GLY A 107 26.49 -2.40 -11.63
N ASP A 108 25.50 -2.25 -12.50
CA ASP A 108 25.23 -3.15 -13.63
C ASP A 108 25.04 -2.39 -14.95
N SER A 109 26.00 -2.55 -15.87
CA SER A 109 25.98 -1.91 -17.20
C SER A 109 24.85 -2.34 -18.13
N ASN A 110 24.07 -3.36 -17.77
CA ASN A 110 22.91 -3.80 -18.55
C ASN A 110 21.74 -2.82 -18.49
N TRP A 111 21.70 -1.93 -17.51
CA TRP A 111 20.71 -0.86 -17.41
C TRP A 111 20.93 0.18 -18.51
N ASN A 112 19.93 0.35 -19.38
CA ASN A 112 19.95 1.27 -20.52
C ASN A 112 18.53 1.69 -20.93
N MET A 113 17.81 2.35 -20.03
CA MET A 113 16.38 2.68 -20.14
C MET A 113 16.09 3.95 -20.97
N TYR A 114 17.01 4.39 -21.81
CA TYR A 114 16.82 5.58 -22.64
C TYR A 114 17.55 5.49 -23.97
N ASN A 115 17.09 6.27 -24.94
CA ASN A 115 17.77 6.44 -26.22
C ASN A 115 18.99 7.37 -26.03
N LYS A 116 20.20 6.85 -26.20
CA LYS A 116 21.45 7.61 -25.99
C LYS A 116 21.64 8.81 -26.92
N THR A 117 20.94 8.86 -28.05
CA THR A 117 21.04 9.97 -29.01
C THR A 117 20.07 11.09 -28.65
N THR A 118 18.84 10.75 -28.24
CA THR A 118 17.77 11.75 -28.00
C THR A 118 17.54 12.05 -26.53
N GLY A 119 18.04 11.22 -25.62
CA GLY A 119 17.75 11.27 -24.20
C GLY A 119 16.33 10.82 -23.84
N LYS A 120 15.51 10.39 -24.80
CA LYS A 120 14.14 9.95 -24.53
C LYS A 120 14.14 8.66 -23.72
N ILE A 121 13.42 8.64 -22.60
CA ILE A 121 13.26 7.46 -21.76
C ILE A 121 12.33 6.47 -22.47
N ILE A 122 12.69 5.19 -22.39
CA ILE A 122 11.93 4.09 -22.96
C ILE A 122 10.90 3.70 -21.91
N LYS A 123 9.62 3.95 -22.21
CA LYS A 123 8.51 3.64 -21.32
C LYS A 123 7.35 2.99 -22.04
N THR A 124 6.51 2.27 -21.28
CA THR A 124 5.26 1.71 -21.78
C THR A 124 4.36 2.83 -22.30
N SER A 125 3.59 2.55 -23.35
CA SER A 125 2.80 3.59 -24.04
C SER A 125 1.36 3.19 -24.36
N THR A 126 1.04 1.91 -24.18
CA THR A 126 -0.28 1.34 -24.42
C THR A 126 -0.71 0.44 -23.26
N LEU A 127 -2.00 0.11 -23.21
CA LEU A 127 -2.52 -0.89 -22.28
C LEU A 127 -1.83 -2.24 -22.46
N GLU A 128 -1.54 -2.64 -23.71
CA GLU A 128 -0.87 -3.90 -24.01
C GLU A 128 0.57 -3.91 -23.45
N ASP A 129 1.31 -2.81 -23.64
CA ASP A 129 2.66 -2.66 -23.07
C ASP A 129 2.62 -2.74 -21.54
N CYS A 130 1.71 -2.02 -20.91
CA CYS A 130 1.53 -2.00 -19.46
C CYS A 130 1.22 -3.41 -18.93
N VAL A 131 0.25 -4.12 -19.51
CA VAL A 131 -0.12 -5.48 -19.09
C VAL A 131 1.04 -6.47 -19.26
N ALA A 132 1.80 -6.34 -20.35
CA ALA A 132 2.90 -7.24 -20.64
C ALA A 132 4.14 -6.96 -19.75
N ALA A 133 4.41 -5.70 -19.44
CA ALA A 133 5.55 -5.30 -18.60
C ALA A 133 5.27 -5.36 -17.08
N ALA A 134 4.00 -5.28 -16.66
CA ALA A 134 3.56 -5.45 -15.27
C ALA A 134 3.23 -6.92 -14.91
N ASN A 135 3.75 -7.88 -15.68
CA ASN A 135 3.56 -9.32 -15.48
C ASN A 135 4.74 -9.92 -14.69
N PRO A 136 4.54 -10.85 -13.74
CA PRO A 136 5.64 -11.59 -13.11
C PRO A 136 6.63 -12.27 -14.09
N ASN A 137 6.17 -12.61 -15.30
CA ASN A 137 6.98 -13.19 -16.38
C ASN A 137 7.16 -12.17 -17.52
N VAL A 138 7.89 -11.09 -17.25
CA VAL A 138 8.14 -10.01 -18.23
C VAL A 138 8.87 -10.55 -19.47
N GLY A 139 8.36 -10.22 -20.66
CA GLY A 139 8.99 -10.54 -21.93
C GLY A 139 10.32 -9.80 -22.14
N ALA A 140 11.26 -10.43 -22.84
CA ALA A 140 12.60 -9.87 -23.08
C ALA A 140 12.56 -8.55 -23.87
N GLU A 141 11.50 -8.31 -24.64
CA GLU A 141 11.22 -7.09 -25.39
C GLU A 141 10.93 -5.88 -24.51
N TYR A 142 10.50 -6.09 -23.25
CA TYR A 142 10.24 -5.03 -22.27
C TYR A 142 11.43 -4.78 -21.32
N ARG A 143 12.56 -5.45 -21.57
CA ARG A 143 13.80 -5.18 -20.82
C ARG A 143 14.21 -3.71 -21.02
N ASN A 144 14.62 -3.05 -19.93
CA ASN A 144 14.96 -1.62 -19.89
C ASN A 144 13.78 -0.68 -20.21
N TYR A 145 12.57 -1.03 -19.77
CA TYR A 145 11.42 -0.13 -19.77
C TYR A 145 11.16 0.47 -18.40
N CYS A 146 10.84 1.76 -18.38
CA CYS A 146 10.07 2.35 -17.30
C CYS A 146 8.59 1.98 -17.52
N VAL A 147 8.01 1.29 -16.56
CA VAL A 147 6.67 0.72 -16.63
C VAL A 147 5.70 1.66 -15.93
N GLU A 148 4.80 2.22 -16.70
CA GLU A 148 3.63 2.94 -16.21
C GLU A 148 2.35 2.39 -16.85
N CYS A 149 1.28 2.45 -16.07
CA CYS A 149 -0.08 2.17 -16.51
C CYS A 149 -0.89 3.44 -16.27
N LEU A 150 -1.73 3.83 -17.23
CA LEU A 150 -2.44 5.10 -17.17
C LEU A 150 -3.84 4.95 -16.54
N PRO A 151 -4.39 6.00 -15.92
CA PRO A 151 -5.72 5.98 -15.28
C PRO A 151 -6.85 5.40 -16.14
N GLU A 152 -6.85 5.71 -17.44
CA GLU A 152 -7.86 5.22 -18.38
C GLU A 152 -7.87 3.68 -18.54
N TYR A 153 -6.81 2.99 -18.13
CA TYR A 153 -6.70 1.52 -18.23
C TYR A 153 -7.45 0.79 -17.11
N ALA A 154 -7.86 1.51 -16.06
CA ALA A 154 -8.53 0.96 -14.90
C ALA A 154 -9.78 1.77 -14.48
N ALA A 155 -10.28 2.65 -15.35
CA ALA A 155 -11.30 3.64 -15.00
C ALA A 155 -12.66 3.05 -14.56
N ASP A 156 -12.96 1.81 -14.94
CA ASP A 156 -14.24 1.14 -14.62
C ASP A 156 -14.12 0.16 -13.43
N LEU A 157 -12.94 0.08 -12.78
CA LEU A 157 -12.73 -0.83 -11.66
C LEU A 157 -13.30 -0.24 -10.37
N THR A 158 -13.95 -1.10 -9.60
CA THR A 158 -14.42 -0.77 -8.25
C THR A 158 -13.94 -1.82 -7.27
N ASP A 159 -13.62 -1.38 -6.06
CA ASP A 159 -13.32 -2.27 -4.94
C ASP A 159 -14.41 -2.17 -3.88
N THR A 160 -14.78 -3.31 -3.31
CA THR A 160 -15.71 -3.39 -2.17
C THR A 160 -14.96 -3.91 -0.96
N PHE A 161 -15.01 -3.15 0.12
CA PHE A 161 -14.43 -3.52 1.41
C PHE A 161 -15.52 -3.72 2.45
N TYR A 162 -15.31 -4.71 3.31
CA TYR A 162 -16.09 -4.92 4.52
C TYR A 162 -15.18 -4.71 5.72
N ILE A 163 -15.47 -3.70 6.54
CA ILE A 163 -14.69 -3.38 7.75
C ILE A 163 -15.60 -3.48 8.96
N PRO A 164 -15.24 -4.24 10.02
CA PRO A 164 -16.02 -4.30 11.25
C PRO A 164 -16.32 -2.90 11.80
N VAL A 165 -17.58 -2.62 12.16
CA VAL A 165 -17.99 -1.31 12.69
C VAL A 165 -17.23 -0.97 13.97
N THR A 166 -17.06 -1.97 14.85
CA THR A 166 -16.26 -1.85 16.06
C THR A 166 -15.18 -2.94 16.01
N PRO A 167 -13.89 -2.57 16.06
CA PRO A 167 -12.80 -3.54 16.06
C PRO A 167 -12.94 -4.53 17.22
N LYS A 168 -12.46 -5.76 17.01
CA LYS A 168 -12.44 -6.79 18.03
C LYS A 168 -11.10 -7.50 17.98
N ALA A 169 -10.38 -7.47 19.09
CA ALA A 169 -9.11 -8.17 19.25
C ALA A 169 -9.22 -9.68 18.90
N SER A 170 -8.27 -10.17 18.11
CA SER A 170 -8.05 -11.60 17.88
C SER A 170 -7.17 -12.21 18.99
N ALA A 171 -7.14 -13.55 19.07
CA ALA A 171 -6.25 -14.28 19.97
C ALA A 171 -4.77 -14.27 19.52
N SER A 172 -4.53 -14.05 18.23
CA SER A 172 -3.21 -13.94 17.63
C SER A 172 -3.24 -12.93 16.49
N ILE A 173 -2.08 -12.36 16.17
CA ILE A 173 -1.93 -11.53 14.98
C ILE A 173 -2.12 -12.40 13.74
N THR A 174 -2.95 -11.92 12.81
CA THR A 174 -3.18 -12.54 11.51
C THR A 174 -2.12 -12.03 10.55
N GLU A 175 -1.36 -12.92 9.94
CA GLU A 175 -0.45 -12.59 8.84
C GLU A 175 -1.24 -12.27 7.56
N PHE A 176 -0.75 -11.33 6.76
CA PHE A 176 -1.33 -11.07 5.45
C PHE A 176 -1.10 -12.23 4.49
N GLY A 177 -2.08 -12.45 3.62
CA GLY A 177 -1.98 -13.42 2.55
C GLY A 177 -0.93 -13.02 1.52
N GLY A 178 0.06 -13.89 1.29
CA GLY A 178 0.98 -13.83 0.16
C GLY A 178 0.35 -14.22 -1.19
N PRO A 179 1.12 -14.21 -2.28
CA PRO A 179 0.64 -14.66 -3.58
C PRO A 179 0.42 -16.19 -3.60
N GLY A 180 -0.75 -16.64 -4.06
CA GLY A 180 -1.01 -18.04 -4.40
C GLY A 180 -2.21 -18.68 -3.67
N PRO A 181 -2.65 -19.88 -4.13
CA PRO A 181 -3.91 -20.50 -3.72
C PRO A 181 -3.92 -21.06 -2.29
N GLN A 182 -2.77 -21.14 -1.63
CA GLN A 182 -2.64 -21.61 -0.24
C GLN A 182 -2.47 -20.45 0.76
N SER A 183 -2.49 -19.23 0.24
CA SER A 183 -2.39 -18.02 1.04
C SER A 183 -3.57 -17.92 2.01
N ARG A 184 -3.29 -17.54 3.25
CA ARG A 184 -4.28 -17.37 4.31
C ARG A 184 -4.18 -15.93 4.80
N GLY A 185 -5.33 -15.35 5.15
CA GLY A 185 -5.42 -13.94 5.53
C GLY A 185 -5.68 -13.02 4.34
N PRO A 186 -6.01 -11.74 4.61
CA PRO A 186 -6.31 -10.78 3.55
C PRO A 186 -5.04 -10.37 2.79
N SER A 187 -5.17 -10.05 1.51
CA SER A 187 -4.08 -9.51 0.70
C SER A 187 -3.91 -8.00 0.86
N VAL A 188 -5.01 -7.29 1.13
CA VAL A 188 -5.06 -5.84 1.36
C VAL A 188 -4.83 -5.57 2.86
N ARG A 189 -4.04 -4.54 3.18
CA ARG A 189 -3.75 -4.14 4.57
C ARG A 189 -4.85 -3.28 5.18
N GLY A 190 -5.44 -2.43 4.35
CA GLY A 190 -6.45 -1.47 4.77
C GLY A 190 -6.82 -0.54 3.62
N ILE A 191 -7.52 0.53 3.98
CA ILE A 191 -8.04 1.52 3.05
C ILE A 191 -7.72 2.93 3.57
N ALA A 192 -7.24 3.79 2.68
CA ALA A 192 -7.06 5.21 2.92
C ALA A 192 -8.40 5.95 2.94
N PHE A 193 -8.45 7.14 3.53
CA PHE A 193 -9.67 7.95 3.58
C PHE A 193 -10.19 8.40 2.21
N ASN A 194 -9.35 8.42 1.18
CA ASN A 194 -9.76 8.67 -0.20
C ASN A 194 -10.30 7.44 -0.93
N GLY A 195 -10.42 6.29 -0.24
CA GLY A 195 -10.97 5.05 -0.78
C GLY A 195 -9.95 4.14 -1.47
N VAL A 196 -8.69 4.56 -1.61
CA VAL A 196 -7.64 3.74 -2.23
C VAL A 196 -7.09 2.74 -1.22
N ARG A 197 -6.84 1.52 -1.68
CA ARG A 197 -6.32 0.42 -0.84
C ARG A 197 -4.81 0.54 -0.54
N PHE A 198 -4.45 0.06 0.64
CA PHE A 198 -3.06 -0.17 1.05
C PHE A 198 -2.66 -1.60 0.73
N ASP A 199 -1.78 -1.79 -0.24
CA ASP A 199 -1.39 -3.10 -0.76
C ASP A 199 -0.10 -3.64 -0.15
N ALA A 200 0.15 -4.91 -0.43
CA ALA A 200 1.40 -5.58 -0.09
C ALA A 200 2.61 -4.91 -0.74
N PRO A 201 3.83 -5.10 -0.18
CA PRO A 201 5.05 -4.63 -0.82
C PRO A 201 5.09 -4.99 -2.30
N ALA A 202 5.39 -4.00 -3.14
CA ALA A 202 5.62 -4.27 -4.56
C ALA A 202 6.78 -5.26 -4.73
N PRO A 203 6.74 -6.16 -5.72
CA PRO A 203 7.74 -7.20 -5.91
C PRO A 203 9.02 -6.64 -6.56
N VAL A 204 9.74 -5.77 -5.85
CA VAL A 204 10.95 -5.05 -6.31
C VAL A 204 11.97 -6.00 -6.92
N SER A 205 12.22 -7.16 -6.30
CA SER A 205 13.16 -8.16 -6.83
C SER A 205 12.76 -8.69 -8.21
N ASN A 206 11.47 -8.89 -8.48
CA ASN A 206 11.00 -9.35 -9.78
C ASN A 206 11.11 -8.23 -10.83
N ILE A 207 10.81 -6.99 -10.45
CA ILE A 207 10.91 -5.80 -11.30
C ILE A 207 12.37 -5.61 -11.75
N LEU A 208 13.29 -5.58 -10.79
CA LEU A 208 14.72 -5.44 -11.08
C LEU A 208 15.30 -6.65 -11.83
N GLY A 209 14.82 -7.86 -11.53
CA GLY A 209 15.23 -9.09 -12.23
C GLY A 209 14.87 -9.09 -13.73
N ALA A 210 13.82 -8.37 -14.13
CA ALA A 210 13.44 -8.15 -15.51
C ALA A 210 14.15 -6.96 -16.18
N TYR A 211 15.00 -6.23 -15.45
CA TYR A 211 15.53 -4.92 -15.84
C TYR A 211 14.42 -3.93 -16.22
N THR A 212 13.31 -3.96 -15.51
CA THR A 212 12.28 -2.91 -15.59
C THR A 212 12.37 -2.02 -14.36
N LEU A 213 11.80 -0.83 -14.46
CA LEU A 213 11.54 0.06 -13.33
C LEU A 213 10.05 0.34 -13.34
N ALA A 214 9.36 0.21 -12.21
CA ALA A 214 7.91 0.47 -12.13
C ALA A 214 7.63 1.50 -11.04
N PRO A 215 7.91 2.79 -11.29
CA PRO A 215 7.82 3.82 -10.26
C PRO A 215 6.42 3.90 -9.65
N PHE A 216 6.38 4.30 -8.38
CA PHE A 216 5.18 4.85 -7.77
C PHE A 216 5.11 6.34 -8.07
N ASP A 217 3.95 6.96 -7.95
CA ASP A 217 3.87 8.43 -7.93
C ASP A 217 4.27 8.96 -6.55
N ASP A 218 4.29 10.28 -6.40
CA ASP A 218 4.68 10.94 -5.15
C ASP A 218 3.73 10.62 -3.98
N ALA A 219 2.51 10.15 -4.25
CA ALA A 219 1.59 9.68 -3.23
C ALA A 219 1.87 8.22 -2.78
N GLY A 220 2.86 7.56 -3.40
CA GLY A 220 3.26 6.19 -3.11
C GLY A 220 2.41 5.14 -3.80
N GLY A 221 1.68 5.51 -4.86
CA GLY A 221 0.76 4.64 -5.58
C GLY A 221 1.05 4.50 -7.06
N HIS A 222 0.49 3.46 -7.66
CA HIS A 222 0.56 3.21 -9.11
C HIS A 222 -0.63 2.36 -9.55
N ILE A 223 -0.74 2.15 -10.86
CA ILE A 223 -1.90 1.50 -11.48
C ILE A 223 -1.57 0.08 -11.90
N ASN A 224 -2.46 -0.84 -11.57
CA ASN A 224 -2.53 -2.15 -12.21
C ASN A 224 -3.88 -2.29 -12.94
N PRO A 225 -3.92 -2.74 -14.20
CA PRO A 225 -5.17 -2.87 -14.96
C PRO A 225 -6.23 -3.80 -14.34
N HIS A 226 -5.85 -4.68 -13.42
CA HIS A 226 -6.75 -5.62 -12.74
C HIS A 226 -7.14 -5.15 -11.33
N ALA A 227 -6.39 -4.21 -10.76
CA ALA A 227 -6.49 -3.81 -9.37
C ALA A 227 -6.75 -2.32 -9.15
N GLY A 228 -6.67 -1.51 -10.21
CA GLY A 228 -6.82 -0.06 -10.12
C GLY A 228 -5.56 0.62 -9.59
N TYR A 229 -5.73 1.88 -9.23
CA TYR A 229 -4.73 2.63 -8.49
C TYR A 229 -4.70 2.15 -7.04
N HIS A 230 -3.50 1.86 -6.51
CA HIS A 230 -3.29 1.33 -5.17
C HIS A 230 -1.96 1.83 -4.61
N TYR A 231 -1.87 1.94 -3.28
CA TYR A 231 -0.67 2.42 -2.60
C TYR A 231 0.22 1.28 -2.12
N HIS A 232 1.52 1.50 -2.17
CA HIS A 232 2.57 0.64 -1.60
C HIS A 232 3.35 1.29 -0.46
N ALA A 233 3.24 2.62 -0.33
CA ALA A 233 3.85 3.38 0.74
C ALA A 233 2.96 4.57 1.12
N ALA A 234 3.07 5.01 2.38
CA ALA A 234 2.48 6.26 2.83
C ALA A 234 3.55 7.36 2.78
N THR A 235 3.36 8.35 1.90
CA THR A 235 4.31 9.48 1.72
C THR A 235 3.88 10.76 2.42
N GLY A 236 2.71 10.76 3.06
CA GLY A 236 2.13 11.91 3.76
C GLY A 236 1.28 12.84 2.89
N LEU A 237 1.04 12.50 1.62
CA LEU A 237 0.20 13.30 0.71
C LEU A 237 -1.29 12.98 0.80
N THR A 238 -1.67 11.79 1.25
CA THR A 238 -3.07 11.38 1.35
C THR A 238 -3.81 12.13 2.46
N THR A 239 -5.13 12.17 2.36
CA THR A 239 -6.01 12.73 3.39
C THR A 239 -5.70 12.14 4.76
N LYS A 240 -5.64 13.02 5.75
CA LYS A 240 -5.25 12.71 7.11
C LYS A 240 -6.12 13.42 8.14
N ILE A 241 -6.34 12.78 9.27
CA ILE A 241 -7.05 13.32 10.43
C ILE A 241 -6.03 13.61 11.52
N GLU A 242 -5.72 14.89 11.68
CA GLU A 242 -4.79 15.39 12.69
C GLU A 242 -5.25 15.03 14.11
N GLN A 243 -4.28 14.85 15.00
CA GLN A 243 -4.52 14.52 16.41
C GLN A 243 -4.17 15.72 17.29
N ASP A 244 -5.07 16.07 18.21
CA ASP A 244 -4.92 17.28 19.04
C ASP A 244 -3.78 17.20 20.08
N ASP A 245 -3.24 16.01 20.34
CA ASP A 245 -2.20 15.73 21.34
C ASP A 245 -0.79 15.56 20.73
N GLY A 246 -0.62 15.85 19.45
CA GLY A 246 0.68 15.76 18.76
C GLY A 246 1.04 14.37 18.27
N HIS A 247 0.17 13.38 18.48
CA HIS A 247 0.29 12.05 17.92
C HIS A 247 0.32 12.07 16.37
N ALA A 248 0.86 11.03 15.74
CA ALA A 248 0.78 10.86 14.29
C ALA A 248 -0.68 11.01 13.82
N PRO A 249 -0.92 11.64 12.66
CA PRO A 249 -2.26 11.74 12.11
C PRO A 249 -2.77 10.40 11.60
N MET A 250 -4.07 10.18 11.71
CA MET A 250 -4.73 8.99 11.17
C MET A 250 -4.85 9.13 9.65
N ILE A 251 -4.64 8.07 8.88
CA ILE A 251 -4.66 8.10 7.41
C ILE A 251 -5.63 7.08 6.78
N GLY A 252 -6.18 6.18 7.58
CA GLY A 252 -7.11 5.15 7.10
C GLY A 252 -7.45 4.12 8.16
N TYR A 253 -8.07 3.03 7.72
CA TYR A 253 -8.44 1.90 8.56
C TYR A 253 -7.85 0.60 8.02
N ALA A 254 -7.36 -0.25 8.90
CA ALA A 254 -7.05 -1.64 8.58
C ALA A 254 -8.35 -2.44 8.36
N LEU A 255 -8.25 -3.60 7.72
CA LEU A 255 -9.43 -4.44 7.43
C LEU A 255 -10.12 -5.01 8.68
N ASP A 256 -9.43 -5.03 9.82
CA ASP A 256 -10.00 -5.39 11.12
C ASP A 256 -10.68 -4.20 11.85
N GLY A 257 -10.68 -3.02 11.22
CA GLY A 257 -11.30 -1.80 11.69
C GLY A 257 -10.44 -0.94 12.62
N TYR A 258 -9.26 -1.40 13.03
CA TYR A 258 -8.35 -0.55 13.80
C TYR A 258 -7.78 0.57 12.92
N GLY A 259 -7.51 1.72 13.54
CA GLY A 259 -6.99 2.87 12.82
C GLY A 259 -5.55 2.65 12.35
N ILE A 260 -5.24 3.16 11.16
CA ILE A 260 -3.89 3.24 10.61
C ILE A 260 -3.44 4.70 10.66
N TYR A 261 -2.28 4.92 11.28
CA TYR A 261 -1.67 6.22 11.50
C TYR A 261 -0.37 6.36 10.72
N ALA A 262 0.03 7.61 10.46
CA ALA A 262 1.31 7.91 9.82
C ALA A 262 2.50 7.40 10.65
N ASN A 263 3.66 7.29 10.00
CA ASN A 263 4.86 6.69 10.58
C ASN A 263 5.42 7.49 11.78
N THR A 264 5.32 8.81 11.73
CA THR A 264 5.89 9.71 12.72
C THR A 264 4.86 10.61 13.37
N ASP A 265 5.15 11.02 14.60
CA ASP A 265 4.42 12.05 15.31
C ASP A 265 4.59 13.45 14.65
N THR A 266 3.94 14.47 15.22
CA THR A 266 4.03 15.85 14.70
C THR A 266 5.43 16.48 14.80
N GLU A 267 6.34 15.89 15.58
CA GLU A 267 7.74 16.31 15.70
C GLU A 267 8.67 15.51 14.76
N GLY A 268 8.14 14.51 14.05
CA GLY A 268 8.89 13.66 13.13
C GLY A 268 9.56 12.45 13.80
N ASN A 269 9.17 12.11 15.04
CA ASN A 269 9.72 10.94 15.73
C ASN A 269 8.94 9.67 15.40
N GLU A 270 9.66 8.57 15.16
CA GLU A 270 9.08 7.23 15.06
C GLU A 270 8.77 6.65 16.44
N TYR A 271 7.74 5.81 16.50
CA TYR A 271 7.33 5.11 17.72
C TYR A 271 8.20 3.88 17.97
N THR A 272 8.73 3.76 19.18
CA THR A 272 9.68 2.70 19.56
C THR A 272 9.04 1.50 20.27
N ASP A 273 7.75 1.59 20.60
CA ASP A 273 7.00 0.62 21.40
C ASP A 273 5.99 -0.19 20.57
N LEU A 274 6.11 -0.17 19.24
CA LEU A 274 5.26 -0.93 18.33
C LEU A 274 5.50 -2.45 18.47
N ASP A 275 4.42 -3.22 18.39
CA ASP A 275 4.43 -4.67 18.35
C ASP A 275 4.80 -5.24 16.96
N GLU A 276 4.74 -6.56 16.81
CA GLU A 276 5.11 -7.24 15.56
C GLU A 276 4.20 -6.86 14.37
N ALA A 277 2.97 -6.43 14.62
CA ALA A 277 2.04 -5.93 13.60
C ALA A 277 2.22 -4.43 13.29
N ARG A 278 3.18 -3.77 13.95
CA ARG A 278 3.42 -2.32 13.93
C ARG A 278 2.33 -1.50 14.62
N GLY A 279 1.69 -2.05 15.65
CA GLY A 279 0.72 -1.31 16.45
C GLY A 279 1.06 -1.25 17.92
N HIS A 280 0.35 -0.39 18.64
CA HIS A 280 0.43 -0.28 20.09
C HIS A 280 -0.93 0.18 20.64
N TYR A 281 -1.03 0.33 21.96
CA TYR A 281 -2.27 0.71 22.65
C TYR A 281 -2.07 1.97 23.48
N ASP A 282 -3.04 2.89 23.42
CA ASP A 282 -3.19 3.97 24.39
C ASP A 282 -4.67 4.12 24.85
N ASP A 283 -4.90 4.88 25.93
CA ASP A 283 -6.22 5.07 26.54
C ASP A 283 -7.15 6.03 25.76
N VAL A 284 -6.67 6.64 24.67
CA VAL A 284 -7.42 7.57 23.81
C VAL A 284 -7.93 6.88 22.55
N ARG A 285 -7.04 6.16 21.87
CA ARG A 285 -7.22 5.54 20.56
C ARG A 285 -7.50 4.05 20.66
N GLY A 286 -7.21 3.44 21.81
CA GLY A 286 -7.15 1.99 21.90
C GLY A 286 -5.96 1.44 21.13
N TYR A 287 -6.08 0.19 20.68
CA TYR A 287 -5.06 -0.39 19.79
C TYR A 287 -5.13 0.28 18.41
N HIS A 288 -3.99 0.63 17.84
CA HIS A 288 -3.90 1.21 16.51
C HIS A 288 -2.53 0.96 15.88
N TYR A 289 -2.45 1.06 14.55
CA TYR A 289 -1.24 0.78 13.79
C TYR A 289 -0.54 2.06 13.34
N HIS A 290 0.78 1.95 13.15
CA HIS A 290 1.60 2.94 12.47
C HIS A 290 2.23 2.37 11.22
N VAL A 291 2.06 3.08 10.10
CA VAL A 291 2.68 2.69 8.84
C VAL A 291 4.20 2.69 8.93
N ASP A 292 4.84 1.89 8.08
CA ASP A 292 6.28 1.86 7.94
C ASP A 292 6.82 3.13 7.26
N LYS A 293 8.14 3.32 7.34
CA LYS A 293 8.83 4.32 6.52
C LYS A 293 8.58 3.98 5.05
N ALA A 294 8.26 4.98 4.23
CA ALA A 294 7.88 4.78 2.83
C ALA A 294 8.88 3.90 2.05
N GLY A 295 10.20 4.14 2.20
CA GLY A 295 11.25 3.37 1.54
C GLY A 295 11.29 1.87 1.88
N ASN A 296 10.61 1.44 2.95
CA ASN A 296 10.48 0.03 3.32
C ASN A 296 9.39 -0.70 2.51
N ASN A 297 8.65 -0.01 1.63
CA ASN A 297 7.65 -0.60 0.74
C ASN A 297 6.60 -1.40 1.54
N ASN A 298 6.13 -0.83 2.66
CA ASN A 298 5.26 -1.50 3.61
C ASN A 298 4.35 -0.51 4.35
N PHE A 299 3.23 -1.00 4.86
CA PHE A 299 2.38 -0.26 5.80
C PHE A 299 2.42 -0.93 7.17
N ILE A 300 1.74 -2.07 7.31
CA ILE A 300 1.62 -2.84 8.55
C ILE A 300 1.94 -4.31 8.27
N ASN A 301 2.29 -5.06 9.31
CA ASN A 301 2.81 -6.44 9.16
C ASN A 301 1.74 -7.52 9.38
N GLY A 302 0.62 -7.18 10.02
CA GLY A 302 -0.50 -8.11 10.22
C GLY A 302 -1.70 -7.41 10.84
N LEU A 303 -2.75 -8.20 11.13
CA LEU A 303 -3.98 -7.73 11.78
C LEU A 303 -4.11 -8.30 13.20
N ARG A 304 -4.10 -7.42 14.19
CA ARG A 304 -4.38 -7.66 15.60
C ARG A 304 -5.83 -8.05 15.87
N GLY A 305 -6.76 -7.56 15.05
CA GLY A 305 -8.19 -7.79 15.18
C GLY A 305 -8.73 -8.91 14.27
N VAL A 306 -9.99 -9.27 14.52
CA VAL A 306 -10.78 -10.08 13.59
C VAL A 306 -11.21 -9.20 12.42
N TYR A 307 -11.18 -9.74 11.20
CA TYR A 307 -11.53 -9.04 9.97
C TYR A 307 -12.71 -9.73 9.30
N ALA A 308 -13.36 -9.05 8.36
CA ALA A 308 -14.48 -9.61 7.60
C ALA A 308 -13.99 -10.59 6.51
N GLU A 309 -14.70 -11.70 6.29
CA GLU A 309 -14.35 -12.72 5.28
C GLU A 309 -15.26 -12.70 4.02
N ASP A 310 -16.17 -11.73 3.92
CA ASP A 310 -17.17 -11.66 2.84
C ASP A 310 -16.70 -10.92 1.58
#